data_AF-A0A7X3HYI5-F1
#
_entry.id   AF-A0A7X3HYI5-F1
#
_cell.length_a   1.000
_cell.length_b   1.000
_cell.length_c   1.000
_cell.angle_alpha   90.00
_cell.angle_beta   90.00
_cell.angle_gamma   90.00
#
_symmetry.space_group_name_H-M   'P 1'
#
loop_
_entity.id
_entity.type
_entity.pdbx_description
1 polymer ?
#
loop_
_entity_poly.entity_id
_entity_poly.type
_entity_poly.pdbx_seq_one_letter_code
_entity_poly.pdbx_strand_id
1 'polypeptide(L)'
;MKCTGRTLFLGCLLLLPSLPAHAEGDALLIPALGRCSLNTAPEDLPQALAACQQAAQQGDAAAQYELGEFHYDGTRAPRDLAQALHWFEQASLRGNAQAQLRLGSMFFRGEGVPANNVQAYIVLKMAAINGSDEAMDSADQVAAQMNREELQVASQVLGQIFRNYLLELQNLDSTPAFTPSQPSQPSQPSQ
;
A
#
# COMPACT_ATOMS: atom_id res chain seq x y z
N MET A 1 25.82 -86.42 12.01
CA MET A 1 26.83 -85.80 12.89
C MET A 1 26.42 -84.35 13.12
N LYS A 2 26.21 -83.99 14.41
CA LYS A 2 26.33 -82.65 15.06
C LYS A 2 25.49 -81.50 14.48
N CYS A 3 24.39 -81.09 15.15
CA CYS A 3 24.29 -80.14 16.27
C CYS A 3 24.08 -78.69 15.79
N THR A 4 22.87 -78.10 15.90
CA THR A 4 22.31 -77.34 17.05
C THR A 4 22.42 -75.84 16.80
N GLY A 5 21.31 -75.09 16.96
CA GLY A 5 21.36 -73.63 17.12
C GLY A 5 20.10 -72.90 16.68
N ARG A 6 19.03 -72.93 17.50
CA ARG A 6 17.96 -71.91 17.48
C ARG A 6 18.42 -70.73 18.32
N THR A 7 18.25 -69.51 17.82
CA THR A 7 18.16 -68.30 18.64
C THR A 7 17.08 -67.39 18.06
N LEU A 8 16.12 -67.05 18.93
CA LEU A 8 15.05 -66.07 18.75
C LEU A 8 15.56 -64.66 19.11
N PHE A 9 15.17 -63.67 18.31
CA PHE A 9 14.97 -62.25 18.68
C PHE A 9 13.69 -61.85 17.93
N LEU A 10 12.50 -61.78 18.54
CA LEU A 10 11.98 -60.84 19.55
C LEU A 10 12.14 -59.35 19.15
N GLY A 11 11.01 -58.76 18.76
CA GLY A 11 10.67 -57.36 18.98
C GLY A 11 11.24 -56.35 17.97
N CYS A 12 10.37 -55.69 17.20
CA CYS A 12 9.71 -54.47 17.68
C CYS A 12 8.77 -53.95 16.58
N LEU A 13 7.49 -53.77 16.92
CA LEU A 13 6.55 -53.00 16.12
C LEU A 13 7.11 -51.59 15.92
N LEU A 14 7.17 -51.13 14.67
CA LEU A 14 7.37 -49.72 14.33
C LEU A 14 6.09 -48.94 14.68
N LEU A 15 5.95 -48.56 15.95
CA LEU A 15 5.08 -47.46 16.35
C LEU A 15 5.77 -46.17 15.92
N LEU A 16 5.29 -45.57 14.81
CA LEU A 16 5.57 -44.17 14.51
C LEU A 16 5.02 -43.31 15.65
N PRO A 17 5.83 -42.53 16.38
CA PRO A 17 5.28 -41.51 17.26
C PRO A 17 4.68 -40.40 16.38
N SER A 18 3.40 -40.12 16.61
CA SER A 18 2.70 -38.94 16.13
C SER A 18 3.45 -37.71 16.64
N LEU A 19 4.02 -36.92 15.72
CA LEU A 19 4.61 -35.62 16.05
C LEU A 19 3.51 -34.70 16.61
N PRO A 20 3.68 -34.14 17.82
CA PRO A 20 2.80 -33.07 18.26
C PRO A 20 3.22 -31.80 17.50
N ALA A 21 2.30 -31.27 16.69
CA ALA A 21 2.41 -29.93 16.12
C ALA A 21 2.35 -28.90 17.25
N HIS A 22 3.52 -28.57 17.81
CA HIS A 22 3.71 -27.36 18.59
C HIS A 22 3.92 -26.22 17.60
N ALA A 23 2.84 -25.48 17.35
CA ALA A 23 2.92 -24.14 16.80
C ALA A 23 3.40 -23.21 17.94
N GLU A 24 4.69 -23.23 18.23
CA GLU A 24 5.36 -22.14 18.92
C GLU A 24 6.02 -21.30 17.83
N GLY A 25 5.54 -20.05 17.72
CA GLY A 25 6.09 -19.04 16.83
C GLY A 25 7.51 -18.72 17.25
N ASP A 26 8.44 -19.45 16.66
CA ASP A 26 9.86 -19.20 16.75
C ASP A 26 10.14 -17.86 16.06
N ALA A 27 10.38 -16.84 16.88
CA ALA A 27 10.75 -15.49 16.48
C ALA A 27 12.16 -15.49 15.86
N LEU A 28 12.29 -16.07 14.67
CA LEU A 28 13.48 -15.97 13.84
C LEU A 28 13.43 -14.65 13.07
N LEU A 29 14.09 -13.68 13.71
CA LEU A 29 14.69 -12.42 13.27
C LEU A 29 14.96 -12.22 11.76
N ILE A 30 13.89 -12.21 10.97
CA ILE A 30 13.72 -11.24 9.89
C ILE A 30 12.35 -10.64 10.21
N PRO A 31 12.22 -9.36 10.60
CA PRO A 31 10.91 -8.74 10.46
C PRO A 31 10.61 -8.89 8.98
N ALA A 32 9.68 -9.79 8.64
CA ALA A 32 8.95 -9.63 7.41
C ALA A 32 8.64 -8.14 7.37
N LEU A 33 8.92 -7.46 6.28
CA LEU A 33 8.34 -6.15 6.00
C LEU A 33 6.84 -6.41 5.85
N GLY A 34 6.23 -6.79 6.97
CA GLY A 34 4.86 -7.15 7.14
C GLY A 34 4.14 -5.84 6.94
N ARG A 35 3.17 -5.88 6.05
CA ARG A 35 2.24 -4.79 5.81
C ARG A 35 1.97 -4.08 7.14
N CYS A 36 2.25 -2.77 7.18
CA CYS A 36 1.92 -1.96 8.33
C CYS A 36 0.48 -2.31 8.77
N SER A 37 0.33 -2.70 10.03
CA SER A 37 -0.96 -3.03 10.63
C SER A 37 -0.94 -2.51 12.05
N LEU A 38 -1.86 -1.58 12.34
CA LEU A 38 -1.97 -0.98 13.67
C LEU A 38 -3.09 -1.62 14.50
N ASN A 39 -3.75 -2.65 13.97
CA ASN A 39 -4.70 -3.47 14.71
C ASN A 39 -3.94 -4.55 15.51
N THR A 40 -3.31 -4.12 16.60
CA THR A 40 -2.48 -4.95 17.47
C THR A 40 -2.89 -4.76 18.94
N ALA A 41 -2.39 -5.63 19.81
CA ALA A 41 -2.59 -5.51 21.25
C ALA A 41 -2.02 -4.15 21.76
N PRO A 42 -2.63 -3.51 22.77
CA PRO A 42 -2.19 -2.19 23.26
C PRO A 42 -0.71 -2.12 23.66
N GLU A 43 -0.16 -3.21 24.19
CA GLU A 43 1.24 -3.35 24.57
C GLU A 43 2.21 -3.31 23.38
N ASP A 44 1.78 -3.80 22.21
CA ASP A 44 2.59 -3.87 20.99
C ASP A 44 2.43 -2.61 20.11
N LEU A 45 1.41 -1.78 20.39
CA LEU A 45 1.08 -0.60 19.60
C LEU A 45 2.26 0.36 19.39
N PRO A 46 3.12 0.67 20.39
CA PRO A 46 4.26 1.56 20.17
C PRO A 46 5.25 1.02 19.13
N GLN A 47 5.52 -0.29 19.16
CA GLN A 47 6.43 -0.92 18.21
C GLN A 47 5.80 -0.97 16.80
N ALA A 48 4.52 -1.30 16.70
CA ALA A 48 3.79 -1.30 15.44
C ALA A 48 3.75 0.10 14.81
N LEU A 49 3.51 1.15 15.61
CA LEU A 49 3.56 2.54 15.16
C LEU A 49 4.93 2.91 14.61
N ALA A 50 6.01 2.56 15.31
CA ALA A 50 7.37 2.86 14.84
C ALA A 50 7.67 2.18 13.50
N ALA A 51 7.29 0.91 13.33
CA ALA A 51 7.47 0.18 12.08
C ALA A 51 6.65 0.79 10.93
N CYS A 52 5.38 1.13 11.19
CA CYS A 52 4.50 1.80 10.24
C CYS A 52 5.02 3.18 9.81
N GLN A 53 5.50 3.98 10.75
CA GLN A 53 6.12 5.28 10.46
C GLN A 53 7.34 5.14 9.57
N GLN A 54 8.20 4.15 9.83
CA GLN A 54 9.36 3.88 9.01
C GLN A 54 8.97 3.49 7.57
N ALA A 55 7.98 2.60 7.41
CA ALA A 55 7.49 2.21 6.08
C ALA A 55 6.84 3.40 5.34
N ALA A 56 6.04 4.20 6.04
CA ALA A 56 5.39 5.38 5.48
C ALA A 56 6.39 6.45 5.03
N GLN A 57 7.49 6.64 5.78
CA GLN A 57 8.61 7.52 5.40
C GLN A 57 9.36 7.04 4.16
N GLN A 58 9.36 5.72 3.90
CA GLN A 58 9.90 5.13 2.66
C GLN A 58 8.93 5.21 1.48
N GLY A 59 7.74 5.79 1.67
CA GLY A 59 6.74 5.97 0.62
C GLY A 59 5.77 4.81 0.47
N ASP A 60 5.69 3.89 1.44
CA ASP A 60 4.67 2.85 1.44
C ASP A 60 3.28 3.48 1.64
N ALA A 61 2.48 3.48 0.56
CA ALA A 61 1.16 4.08 0.55
C ALA A 61 0.15 3.34 1.44
N ALA A 62 0.35 2.05 1.71
CA ALA A 62 -0.48 1.29 2.63
C ALA A 62 -0.16 1.69 4.08
N ALA A 63 1.12 1.83 4.42
CA ALA A 63 1.52 2.31 5.74
C ALA A 63 1.08 3.75 6.00
N GLN A 64 1.16 4.62 5.00
CA GLN A 64 0.61 5.98 5.07
C GLN A 64 -0.90 5.95 5.32
N TYR A 65 -1.65 5.11 4.60
CA TYR A 65 -3.09 4.95 4.83
C TYR A 65 -3.41 4.49 6.26
N GLU A 66 -2.71 3.47 6.76
CA GLU A 66 -2.90 2.95 8.12
C GLU A 66 -2.62 3.98 9.21
N LEU A 67 -1.59 4.82 9.04
CA LEU A 67 -1.34 5.95 9.93
C LEU A 67 -2.44 7.00 9.86
N GLY A 68 -3.00 7.24 8.68
CA GLY A 68 -4.16 8.10 8.49
C GLY A 68 -5.37 7.60 9.28
N GLU A 69 -5.74 6.32 9.14
CA GLU A 69 -6.85 5.71 9.89
C GLU A 69 -6.59 5.73 11.40
N PHE A 70 -5.36 5.44 11.83
CA PHE A 70 -4.98 5.49 13.25
C PHE A 70 -5.27 6.86 13.89
N HIS A 71 -4.91 7.94 13.19
CA HIS A 71 -5.18 9.30 13.65
C HIS A 71 -6.63 9.73 13.48
N TYR A 72 -7.35 9.17 12.49
CA TYR A 72 -8.74 9.48 12.21
C TYR A 72 -9.73 8.84 13.19
N ASP A 73 -9.51 7.57 13.58
CA ASP A 73 -10.46 6.77 14.35
C ASP A 73 -10.64 7.24 15.79
N GLY A 74 -9.56 7.70 16.42
CA GLY A 74 -9.57 8.12 17.82
C GLY A 74 -9.72 7.00 18.86
N THR A 75 -9.72 5.72 18.44
CA THR A 75 -10.00 4.57 19.32
C THR A 75 -8.79 4.09 20.12
N ARG A 76 -7.60 4.15 19.50
CA ARG A 76 -6.32 3.67 20.08
C ARG A 76 -5.45 4.82 20.60
N ALA A 77 -5.71 6.03 20.13
CA ALA A 77 -5.09 7.27 20.56
C ALA A 77 -6.09 8.42 20.34
N PRO A 78 -5.93 9.58 21.00
CA PRO A 78 -6.77 10.74 20.72
C PRO A 78 -6.80 11.08 19.23
N ARG A 79 -8.00 11.38 18.72
CA ARG A 79 -8.21 11.75 17.31
C ARG A 79 -7.40 12.98 16.95
N ASP A 80 -6.67 12.91 15.84
CA ASP A 80 -5.90 14.02 15.26
C ASP A 80 -6.18 14.11 13.76
N LEU A 81 -7.14 14.97 13.40
CA LEU A 81 -7.57 15.10 12.01
C LEU A 81 -6.50 15.75 11.12
N ALA A 82 -5.61 16.57 11.68
CA ALA A 82 -4.55 17.19 10.91
C ALA A 82 -3.51 16.15 10.48
N GLN A 83 -3.13 15.25 11.40
CA GLN A 83 -2.27 14.12 11.07
C GLN A 83 -2.96 13.13 10.12
N ALA A 84 -4.24 12.86 10.32
CA ALA A 84 -5.00 11.99 9.42
C ALA A 84 -5.00 12.55 7.98
N LEU A 85 -5.32 13.83 7.80
CA LEU A 85 -5.25 14.51 6.50
C LEU A 85 -3.87 14.39 5.87
N HIS A 86 -2.81 14.71 6.64
CA HIS A 86 -1.44 14.64 6.15
C HIS A 86 -1.12 13.25 5.57
N TRP A 87 -1.41 12.19 6.33
CA TRP A 87 -1.11 10.83 5.90
C TRP A 87 -1.99 10.33 4.75
N PHE A 88 -3.28 10.67 4.75
CA PHE A 88 -4.17 10.35 3.63
C PHE A 88 -3.77 11.08 2.35
N GLU A 89 -3.31 12.33 2.42
CA GLU A 89 -2.77 13.08 1.27
C GLU A 89 -1.54 12.38 0.70
N GLN A 90 -0.59 11.97 1.54
CA GLN A 90 0.61 11.25 1.07
C GLN A 90 0.24 9.93 0.37
N ALA A 91 -0.63 9.13 0.99
CA ALA A 91 -1.09 7.87 0.42
C ALA A 91 -1.88 8.09 -0.88
N SER A 92 -2.71 9.14 -0.92
CA SER A 92 -3.53 9.53 -2.08
C SER A 92 -2.68 9.90 -3.29
N LEU A 93 -1.60 10.67 -3.08
CA LEU A 93 -0.64 11.02 -4.15
C LEU A 93 0.09 9.80 -4.72
N ARG A 94 0.12 8.69 -3.98
CA ARG A 94 0.68 7.40 -4.43
C ARG A 94 -0.36 6.45 -5.02
N GLY A 95 -1.60 6.91 -5.21
CA GLY A 95 -2.66 6.12 -5.83
C GLY A 95 -3.37 5.14 -4.89
N ASN A 96 -3.21 5.28 -3.56
CA ASN A 96 -3.98 4.46 -2.63
C ASN A 96 -5.46 4.87 -2.69
N ALA A 97 -6.30 3.99 -3.25
CA ALA A 97 -7.72 4.26 -3.48
C ALA A 97 -8.53 4.46 -2.19
N GLN A 98 -8.18 3.74 -1.11
CA GLN A 98 -8.85 3.89 0.19
C GLN A 98 -8.49 5.21 0.86
N ALA A 99 -7.22 5.63 0.78
CA ALA A 99 -6.81 6.95 1.23
C ALA A 99 -7.49 8.08 0.44
N GLN A 100 -7.63 7.91 -0.88
CA GLN A 100 -8.37 8.85 -1.72
C GLN A 100 -9.86 8.91 -1.32
N LEU A 101 -10.51 7.77 -1.06
CA LEU A 101 -11.89 7.72 -0.59
C LEU A 101 -12.06 8.47 0.76
N ARG A 102 -11.16 8.22 1.71
CA ARG A 102 -11.14 8.91 3.02
C ARG A 102 -10.90 10.41 2.86
N LEU A 103 -9.90 10.80 2.10
CA LEU A 103 -9.56 12.20 1.88
C LEU A 103 -10.69 12.97 1.18
N GLY A 104 -11.28 12.38 0.14
CA GLY A 104 -12.43 12.95 -0.56
C GLY A 104 -13.64 13.13 0.36
N SER A 105 -13.89 12.15 1.23
CA SER A 105 -14.91 12.22 2.27
C SER A 105 -14.65 13.34 3.29
N MET A 106 -13.40 13.53 3.71
CA MET A 106 -13.02 14.59 4.64
C MET A 106 -13.19 15.98 4.01
N PHE A 107 -12.82 16.16 2.74
CA PHE A 107 -13.09 17.39 2.00
C PHE A 107 -14.58 17.64 1.82
N PHE A 108 -15.38 16.60 1.61
CA PHE A 108 -16.83 16.77 1.46
C PHE A 108 -17.50 17.21 2.77
N ARG A 109 -17.12 16.58 3.89
CA ARG A 109 -17.70 16.87 5.21
C ARG A 109 -17.06 18.04 5.94
N GLY A 110 -15.91 18.51 5.48
CA GLY A 110 -15.13 19.53 6.18
C GLY A 110 -14.50 19.01 7.49
N GLU A 111 -14.01 17.77 7.49
CA GLU A 111 -13.42 17.14 8.68
C GLU A 111 -11.94 17.48 8.79
N GLY A 112 -11.56 18.32 9.75
CA GLY A 112 -10.17 18.74 9.95
C GLY A 112 -9.65 19.75 8.92
N VAL A 113 -10.44 20.03 7.88
CA VAL A 113 -10.16 20.97 6.79
C VAL A 113 -11.48 21.63 6.38
N PRO A 114 -11.51 22.88 5.87
CA PRO A 114 -12.73 23.45 5.32
C PRO A 114 -13.32 22.58 4.20
N ALA A 115 -14.65 22.46 4.18
CA ALA A 115 -15.33 21.68 3.16
C ALA A 115 -15.06 22.25 1.75
N ASN A 116 -14.83 21.36 0.78
CA ASN A 116 -14.54 21.72 -0.60
C ASN A 116 -15.04 20.64 -1.56
N ASN A 117 -16.18 20.90 -2.21
CA ASN A 117 -16.82 19.96 -3.13
C ASN A 117 -15.97 19.69 -4.39
N VAL A 118 -15.23 20.68 -4.89
CA VAL A 118 -14.35 20.50 -6.06
C VAL A 118 -13.21 19.53 -5.73
N GLN A 119 -12.52 19.73 -4.60
CA GLN A 119 -11.46 18.83 -4.17
C GLN A 119 -11.99 17.44 -3.85
N ALA A 120 -13.12 17.35 -3.13
CA ALA A 120 -13.77 16.08 -2.83
C ALA A 120 -14.09 15.28 -4.10
N TYR A 121 -14.75 15.92 -5.08
CA TYR A 121 -15.14 15.29 -6.32
C TYR A 121 -13.94 14.77 -7.12
N ILE A 122 -12.89 15.59 -7.27
CA ILE A 122 -11.68 15.19 -8.01
C ILE A 122 -11.03 13.97 -7.34
N VAL A 123 -10.83 14.00 -6.02
CA VAL A 123 -10.17 12.90 -5.29
C VAL A 123 -11.02 11.64 -5.32
N LEU A 124 -12.35 11.73 -5.21
CA LEU A 124 -13.25 10.58 -5.28
C LEU A 124 -13.29 9.96 -6.69
N LYS A 125 -13.27 10.77 -7.76
CA LYS A 125 -13.14 10.21 -9.13
C LYS A 125 -11.77 9.53 -9.33
N MET A 126 -10.69 10.04 -8.73
CA MET A 126 -9.40 9.34 -8.72
C MET A 126 -9.45 8.01 -7.94
N ALA A 127 -10.12 7.97 -6.78
CA ALA A 127 -10.33 6.73 -6.01
C ALA A 127 -11.04 5.66 -6.85
N ALA A 128 -12.09 6.04 -7.59
CA ALA A 128 -12.82 5.12 -8.45
C ALA A 128 -11.92 4.54 -9.56
N ILE A 129 -11.09 5.38 -10.19
CA ILE A 129 -10.11 4.93 -11.20
C ILE A 129 -9.10 3.94 -10.60
N ASN A 130 -8.68 4.16 -9.34
CA ASN A 130 -7.73 3.31 -8.63
C ASN A 130 -8.37 2.09 -7.94
N GLY A 131 -9.65 1.79 -8.23
CA GLY A 131 -10.31 0.55 -7.80
C GLY A 131 -11.16 0.63 -6.54
N SER A 132 -11.54 1.83 -6.10
CA SER A 132 -12.55 2.01 -5.04
C SER A 132 -13.94 2.19 -5.65
N ASP A 133 -14.68 1.10 -5.84
CA ASP A 133 -16.02 1.12 -6.44
C ASP A 133 -16.99 2.06 -5.68
N GLU A 134 -16.91 2.09 -4.35
CA GLU A 134 -17.71 2.97 -3.47
C GLU A 134 -17.48 4.48 -3.72
N ALA A 135 -16.36 4.84 -4.33
CA ALA A 135 -16.02 6.24 -4.55
C ALA A 135 -16.85 6.88 -5.66
N MET A 136 -17.41 6.09 -6.58
CA MET A 136 -18.27 6.63 -7.64
C MET A 136 -19.58 7.18 -7.06
N ASP A 137 -20.23 6.42 -6.20
CA ASP A 137 -21.46 6.83 -5.51
C ASP A 137 -21.21 8.09 -4.66
N SER A 138 -20.07 8.12 -3.96
CA SER A 138 -19.66 9.29 -3.18
C SER A 138 -19.43 10.51 -4.08
N ALA A 139 -18.75 10.35 -5.23
CA ALA A 139 -18.53 11.44 -6.17
C ALA A 139 -19.84 11.97 -6.76
N ASP A 140 -20.83 11.10 -7.01
CA ASP A 140 -22.12 11.51 -7.54
C ASP A 140 -22.95 12.27 -6.49
N GLN A 141 -22.85 11.89 -5.21
CA GLN A 141 -23.41 12.67 -4.10
C GLN A 141 -22.79 14.06 -4.00
N VAL A 142 -21.46 14.17 -4.14
CA VAL A 142 -20.77 15.48 -4.15
C VAL A 142 -21.22 16.31 -5.34
N ALA A 143 -21.28 15.72 -6.54
CA ALA A 143 -21.70 16.42 -7.76
C ALA A 143 -23.12 16.98 -7.68
N ALA A 144 -24.03 16.30 -6.96
CA ALA A 144 -25.37 16.80 -6.72
C ALA A 144 -25.40 18.12 -5.93
N GLN A 145 -24.33 18.46 -5.21
CA GLN A 145 -24.18 19.71 -4.45
C GLN A 145 -23.32 20.76 -5.17
N MET A 146 -22.74 20.43 -6.32
CA MET A 146 -21.87 21.33 -7.06
C MET A 146 -22.67 22.17 -8.05
N ASN A 147 -22.30 23.45 -8.16
CA ASN A 147 -22.79 24.29 -9.23
C ASN A 147 -22.04 24.02 -10.56
N ARG A 148 -22.52 24.64 -11.64
CA ARG A 148 -21.94 24.44 -12.99
C ARG A 148 -20.46 24.86 -13.08
N GLU A 149 -20.06 25.93 -12.41
CA GLU A 149 -18.69 26.44 -12.44
C GLU A 149 -17.75 25.46 -11.71
N GLU A 150 -18.17 24.97 -10.55
CA GLU A 150 -17.41 23.96 -9.79
C GLU A 150 -17.21 22.67 -10.60
N LEU A 151 -18.26 22.17 -11.25
CA LEU A 151 -18.18 21.01 -12.13
C LEU A 151 -17.25 21.24 -13.32
N GLN A 152 -17.26 22.45 -13.89
CA GLN A 152 -16.38 22.83 -14.99
C GLN A 152 -14.91 22.86 -14.54
N VAL A 153 -14.63 23.45 -13.38
CA VAL A 153 -13.28 23.45 -12.78
C VAL A 153 -12.79 22.02 -12.55
N ALA A 154 -13.62 21.18 -11.92
CA ALA A 154 -13.25 19.79 -11.67
C ALA A 154 -12.98 19.01 -12.96
N SER A 155 -13.84 19.16 -13.97
CA SER A 155 -13.69 18.53 -15.28
C SER A 155 -12.42 18.99 -15.99
N GLN A 156 -12.07 20.27 -15.88
CA GLN A 156 -10.85 20.82 -16.47
C GLN A 156 -9.59 20.22 -15.82
N VAL A 157 -9.58 20.10 -14.49
CA VAL A 157 -8.46 19.51 -13.74
C VAL A 157 -8.30 18.03 -14.08
N LEU A 158 -9.37 17.24 -14.01
CA LEU A 158 -9.35 15.82 -14.37
C LEU A 158 -8.90 15.61 -15.82
N GLY A 159 -9.39 16.45 -16.74
CA GLY A 159 -8.95 16.42 -18.13
C GLY A 159 -7.46 16.74 -18.32
N GLN A 160 -6.90 17.66 -17.51
CA GLN A 160 -5.47 17.96 -17.55
C GLN A 160 -4.63 16.79 -17.03
N ILE A 161 -5.05 16.15 -15.94
CA ILE A 161 -4.39 14.95 -15.41
C ILE A 161 -4.34 13.86 -16.48
N PHE A 162 -5.47 13.57 -17.14
CA PHE A 162 -5.51 12.58 -18.21
C PHE A 162 -4.63 12.95 -19.42
N ARG A 163 -4.62 14.23 -19.83
CA ARG A 163 -3.73 14.69 -20.91
C ARG A 163 -2.25 14.50 -20.57
N ASN A 164 -1.84 14.83 -19.34
CA ASN A 164 -0.46 14.63 -18.90
C ASN A 164 -0.07 13.15 -18.94
N TYR A 165 -0.95 12.26 -18.45
CA TYR A 165 -0.76 10.82 -18.54
C TYR A 165 -0.57 10.34 -19.99
N LEU A 166 -1.39 10.80 -20.93
CA LEU A 166 -1.25 10.43 -22.35
C LEU A 166 0.08 10.89 -22.96
N LEU A 167 0.57 12.09 -22.59
CA LEU A 167 1.87 12.59 -23.04
C LEU A 167 3.04 11.77 -22.50
N GLU A 168 2.97 11.35 -21.24
CA GLU A 168 3.98 10.48 -20.63
C GLU A 168 4.06 9.14 -21.39
N LEU A 169 2.93 8.52 -21.72
CA LEU A 169 2.90 7.29 -22.50
C LEU A 169 3.53 7.44 -23.89
N GLN A 170 3.22 8.50 -24.61
CA GLN A 170 3.79 8.76 -25.94
C GLN A 170 5.31 8.92 -25.90
N ASN A 171 5.83 9.55 -24.85
CA ASN A 171 7.28 9.72 -24.67
C ASN A 171 7.99 8.40 -24.39
N LEU A 172 7.35 7.45 -23.68
CA LEU A 172 7.89 6.11 -23.47
C LEU A 172 8.05 5.37 -24.79
N ASP A 173 7.03 5.42 -25.65
CA ASP A 173 7.05 4.78 -26.98
C ASP A 173 8.05 5.43 -27.95
N SER A 174 8.43 6.69 -27.69
CA SER A 174 9.34 7.47 -28.54
C SER A 174 10.82 7.33 -28.15
N THR A 175 11.15 6.61 -27.08
CA THR A 175 12.56 6.33 -26.71
C THR A 175 13.15 5.24 -27.63
N PRO A 176 14.19 5.52 -28.43
CA PRO A 176 14.81 4.49 -29.25
C PRO A 176 15.41 3.42 -28.34
N ALA A 177 15.07 2.16 -28.61
CA ALA A 177 15.70 1.01 -27.98
C ALA A 177 17.23 1.14 -28.06
N PHE A 178 17.87 1.09 -26.88
CA PHE A 178 19.31 0.97 -26.64
C PHE A 178 20.11 0.66 -27.92
N THR A 179 20.81 1.66 -28.48
CA THR A 179 21.90 1.39 -29.41
C THR A 179 23.08 0.89 -28.57
N PRO A 180 23.49 -0.39 -28.66
CA PRO A 180 24.66 -0.85 -27.93
C PRO A 180 25.88 -0.11 -28.47
N SER A 181 26.56 0.63 -27.60
CA SER A 181 27.81 1.32 -27.90
C SER A 181 28.80 0.31 -28.49
N GLN A 182 29.19 0.51 -29.76
CA GLN A 182 30.29 -0.25 -30.35
C GLN A 182 31.56 -0.03 -29.49
N PRO A 183 32.27 -1.09 -29.08
CA PRO A 183 33.52 -0.93 -28.36
C PRO A 183 34.55 -0.25 -29.25
N SER A 184 35.13 0.83 -28.74
CA SER A 184 36.16 1.61 -29.42
C SER A 184 37.38 0.73 -29.73
N GLN A 185 37.78 0.66 -31.00
CA GLN A 185 39.03 -0.01 -31.38
C GLN A 185 40.22 0.71 -30.75
N PRO A 186 41.18 0.00 -30.14
CA PRO A 186 42.37 0.61 -29.58
C PRO A 186 43.27 1.14 -30.70
N SER A 187 43.66 2.41 -30.59
CA SER A 187 44.57 3.08 -31.51
C SER A 187 45.94 2.40 -31.50
N GLN A 188 46.43 2.00 -32.67
CA GLN A 188 47.81 1.51 -32.80
C GLN A 188 48.80 2.67 -32.58
N PRO A 189 49.91 2.46 -31.85
CA PRO A 189 50.94 3.47 -31.69
C PRO A 189 51.76 3.61 -32.99
N SER A 190 51.97 4.85 -33.39
CA SER A 190 52.80 5.24 -34.54
C SER A 190 54.27 4.89 -34.28
N GLN A 191 54.94 4.31 -35.27
CA GLN A 191 56.41 4.31 -35.36
C GLN A 191 56.88 5.53 -36.14
#